data_AF-A0A969DZ13-F1
#
_entry.id   AF-A0A969DZ13-F1
#
_cell.length_a   1.000
_cell.length_b   1.000
_cell.length_c   1.000
_cell.angle_alpha   90.00
_cell.angle_beta   90.00
_cell.angle_gamma   90.00
#
_symmetry.space_group_name_H-M   'P 1'
#
loop_
_entity.id
_entity.type
_entity.pdbx_description
1 polymer ?
#
loop_
_entity_poly.entity_id
_entity_poly.type
_entity_poly.pdbx_seq_one_letter_code
_entity_poly.pdbx_strand_id
1 'polypeptide(L)'
;LVQYASNRALWADEAVLALNLVNRSWGELAGPLDYDQGAPLLYLWATKLAIVLWGNQELALRLVPLLGSLVGLGLFYQLARQFLGPWRSTLALVWFGSLRYLLYYATELKQYSTDVTLAIACFCWCCAWVGARTWVGAGGLGVLGGSDRPVGLPSGGVCADGGGGDGGPAPGAGGAGGGLAAESG
;
A
#
# COMPACT_ATOMS: atom_id res chain seq x y z
N LEU A 1 -8.68 12.94 12.91
CA LEU A 1 -8.96 14.38 13.10
C LEU A 1 -9.63 14.67 14.43
N VAL A 2 -10.76 14.05 14.77
CA VAL A 2 -11.39 14.21 16.11
C VAL A 2 -10.38 13.95 17.24
N GLN A 3 -9.67 12.82 17.20
CA GLN A 3 -8.62 12.48 18.18
C GLN A 3 -7.52 13.55 18.32
N TYR A 4 -7.15 14.19 17.21
CA TYR A 4 -6.13 15.24 17.19
C TYR A 4 -6.68 16.55 17.79
N ALA A 5 -7.90 16.92 17.43
CA ALA A 5 -8.59 18.09 17.97
C ALA A 5 -8.93 17.95 19.47
N SER A 6 -9.11 16.73 19.97
CA SER A 6 -9.29 16.46 21.40
C SER A 6 -8.06 16.78 22.26
N ASN A 7 -6.90 17.03 21.64
CA ASN A 7 -5.64 17.43 22.28
C ASN A 7 -5.38 16.75 23.63
N ARG A 8 -5.20 15.42 23.60
CA ARG A 8 -4.88 14.63 24.81
C ARG A 8 -3.65 15.20 25.52
N ALA A 9 -3.59 15.15 26.84
CA ALA A 9 -2.38 15.54 27.56
C ALA A 9 -1.17 14.72 27.08
N LEU A 10 0.00 15.36 27.02
CA LEU A 10 1.25 14.68 26.68
C LEU A 10 1.56 13.57 27.68
N TRP A 11 1.99 12.41 27.17
CA TRP A 11 2.59 11.39 28.01
C TRP A 11 3.96 11.85 28.52
N ALA A 12 4.42 11.25 29.62
CA ALA A 12 5.69 11.63 30.25
C ALA A 12 6.89 11.51 29.28
N ASP A 13 6.88 10.50 28.42
CA ASP A 13 7.91 10.27 27.40
C ASP A 13 7.78 11.23 26.19
N GLU A 14 6.57 11.70 25.87
CA GLU A 14 6.36 12.78 24.90
C GLU A 14 6.84 14.12 25.47
N ALA A 15 6.61 14.37 26.76
CA ALA A 15 6.96 15.63 27.42
C ALA A 15 8.49 15.83 27.49
N VAL A 16 9.27 14.79 27.79
CA VAL A 16 10.74 14.87 27.77
C VAL A 16 11.29 15.13 26.36
N LEU A 17 10.64 14.60 25.32
CA LEU A 17 11.00 14.88 23.93
C LEU A 17 10.62 16.31 23.54
N ALA A 18 9.44 16.77 23.95
CA ALA A 18 8.99 18.14 23.74
C ALA A 18 9.95 19.15 24.40
N LEU A 19 10.47 18.86 25.59
CA LEU A 19 11.44 19.71 26.29
C LEU A 19 12.72 19.90 25.47
N ASN A 20 13.23 18.81 24.86
CA ASN A 20 14.38 18.88 23.97
C ASN A 20 14.08 19.76 22.73
N LEU A 21 12.88 19.64 22.14
CA LEU A 21 12.49 20.41 20.96
C LEU A 21 12.34 21.91 21.23
N VAL A 22 11.78 22.26 22.40
CA VAL A 22 11.50 23.65 22.80
C VAL A 22 12.76 24.37 23.26
N ASN A 23 13.61 23.72 24.07
CA ASN A 23 14.73 24.41 24.73
C ASN A 23 16.03 24.42 23.91
N ARG A 24 16.26 23.40 23.07
CA ARG A 24 17.53 23.27 22.35
C ARG A 24 17.55 24.11 21.09
N SER A 25 18.73 24.37 20.51
CA SER A 25 18.92 24.95 19.17
C SER A 25 18.84 23.87 18.06
N TRP A 26 18.89 24.27 16.78
CA TRP A 26 18.83 23.29 15.66
C TRP A 26 20.04 22.36 15.62
N GLY A 27 21.22 22.89 15.95
CA GLY A 27 22.47 22.12 16.01
C GLY A 27 22.53 21.19 17.22
N GLU A 28 22.01 21.63 18.38
CA GLU A 28 21.93 20.80 19.59
C GLU A 28 21.00 19.59 19.44
N LEU A 29 20.04 19.64 18.52
CA LEU A 29 19.18 18.49 18.18
C LEU A 29 19.89 17.44 17.32
N ALA A 30 21.02 17.78 16.70
CA ALA A 30 21.88 16.82 16.01
C ALA A 30 22.82 16.07 16.96
N GLY A 31 22.95 16.54 18.20
CA GLY A 31 23.66 15.86 19.28
C GLY A 31 22.78 14.86 20.03
N PRO A 32 23.35 14.16 21.04
CA PRO A 32 22.58 13.28 21.92
C PRO A 32 21.50 14.06 22.66
N LEU A 33 20.26 13.56 22.65
CA LEU A 33 19.13 14.18 23.35
C LEU A 33 19.18 13.88 24.85
N ASP A 34 18.62 14.78 25.65
CA ASP A 34 18.45 14.55 27.09
C ASP A 34 17.46 13.41 27.34
N TYR A 35 17.58 12.77 28.50
CA TYR A 35 16.70 11.68 28.96
C TYR A 35 16.72 10.42 28.07
N ASP A 36 17.87 10.14 27.46
CA ASP A 36 18.11 8.96 26.61
C ASP A 36 17.06 8.79 25.50
N GLN A 37 16.58 9.94 24.98
CA GLN A 37 15.60 9.96 23.91
C GLN A 37 16.26 9.74 22.54
N GLY A 38 15.61 8.94 21.70
CA GLY A 38 16.05 8.67 20.34
C GLY A 38 14.99 9.07 19.32
N ALA A 39 15.35 9.97 18.40
CA ALA A 39 14.54 10.30 17.24
C ALA A 39 15.41 10.71 16.03
N PRO A 40 14.96 10.45 14.80
CA PRO A 40 15.69 10.77 13.60
C PRO A 40 15.76 12.28 13.42
N LEU A 41 16.93 12.75 12.99
CA LEU A 41 17.23 14.17 12.90
C LEU A 41 16.19 14.94 12.06
N LEU A 42 15.76 14.36 10.93
CA LEU A 42 14.77 14.98 10.05
C LEU A 42 13.40 15.13 10.73
N TYR A 43 13.00 14.16 11.56
CA TYR A 43 11.76 14.24 12.32
C TYR A 43 11.84 15.36 13.38
N LEU A 44 12.97 15.45 14.10
CA LEU A 44 13.19 16.50 15.09
C LEU A 44 13.14 17.89 14.46
N TRP A 45 13.82 18.07 13.33
CA TRP A 45 13.82 19.33 12.60
C TRP A 45 12.45 19.69 12.04
N ALA A 46 11.73 18.73 11.44
CA ALA A 46 10.37 18.97 10.97
C ALA A 46 9.43 19.38 12.11
N THR A 47 9.55 18.74 13.28
CA THR A 47 8.71 19.04 14.44
C THR A 47 9.05 20.41 15.02
N LYS A 48 10.34 20.74 15.11
CA LYS A 48 10.79 22.05 15.52
C LYS A 48 10.33 23.17 14.57
N LEU A 49 10.34 22.91 13.27
CA LEU A 49 9.80 23.85 12.30
C LEU A 49 8.32 24.12 12.57
N ALA A 50 7.54 23.08 12.88
CA ALA A 50 6.14 23.24 13.25
C ALA A 50 5.95 24.09 14.51
N ILE A 51 6.79 23.90 15.54
CA ILE A 51 6.77 24.72 16.76
C ILE A 51 7.12 26.19 16.46
N VAL A 52 8.13 26.43 15.62
CA VAL A 52 8.55 27.80 15.26
C VAL A 52 7.44 28.52 14.48
N LEU A 53 6.72 27.82 13.60
CA LEU A 53 5.68 28.41 12.75
C LEU A 53 4.34 28.59 13.47
N TRP A 54 3.93 27.64 14.33
CA TRP A 54 2.62 27.63 14.98
C TRP A 54 2.67 27.88 16.50
N GLY A 55 3.85 28.10 17.05
CA GLY A 55 4.07 28.34 18.49
C GLY A 55 4.20 27.05 19.32
N ASN A 56 4.52 27.23 20.60
CA ASN A 56 4.70 26.14 21.56
C ASN A 56 3.35 25.62 22.08
N GLN A 57 2.65 24.86 21.23
CA GLN A 57 1.40 24.20 21.56
C GLN A 57 1.48 22.70 21.24
N GLU A 58 0.74 21.89 22.00
CA GLU A 58 0.72 20.43 21.83
C GLU A 58 0.26 19.97 20.44
N LEU A 59 -0.62 20.74 19.81
CA LEU A 59 -1.06 20.49 18.44
C LEU A 59 0.09 20.67 17.44
N ALA A 60 0.92 21.72 17.59
CA ALA A 60 2.05 21.96 16.70
C ALA A 60 3.09 20.84 16.81
N LEU A 61 3.34 20.35 18.03
CA LEU A 61 4.19 19.18 18.28
C LEU A 61 3.68 17.94 17.53
N ARG A 62 2.37 17.71 17.53
CA ARG A 62 1.73 16.53 16.89
C ARG A 62 1.44 16.72 15.40
N LEU A 63 1.75 17.87 14.82
CA LEU A 63 1.45 18.15 13.42
C LEU A 63 2.21 17.22 12.47
N VAL A 64 3.49 16.95 12.77
CA VAL A 64 4.34 16.08 11.95
C VAL A 64 3.82 14.63 11.89
N PRO A 65 3.55 13.93 13.01
CA PRO A 65 3.00 12.57 12.95
C PRO A 65 1.61 12.51 12.32
N LEU A 66 0.79 13.57 12.47
CA LEU A 66 -0.51 13.67 11.79
C LEU A 66 -0.34 13.75 10.27
N LEU A 67 0.52 14.66 9.79
CA LEU A 67 0.81 14.81 8.37
C LEU A 67 1.43 13.53 7.80
N GLY A 68 2.37 12.93 8.53
CA GLY A 68 2.95 11.63 8.19
C GLY A 68 1.85 10.59 7.96
N SER A 69 0.92 10.44 8.88
CA SER A 69 -0.19 9.49 8.77
C SER A 69 -1.12 9.77 7.59
N LEU A 70 -1.47 11.04 7.34
CA LEU A 70 -2.32 11.44 6.20
C LEU A 70 -1.66 11.14 4.86
N VAL A 71 -0.38 11.45 4.72
CA VAL A 71 0.41 11.11 3.53
C VAL A 71 0.52 9.59 3.38
N GLY A 72 0.73 8.87 4.48
CA GLY A 72 0.78 7.41 4.52
C GLY A 72 -0.50 6.75 4.00
N LEU A 73 -1.68 7.27 4.37
CA LEU A 73 -2.97 6.80 3.85
C LEU A 73 -3.07 7.00 2.33
N GLY A 74 -2.65 8.16 1.82
CA GLY A 74 -2.65 8.45 0.39
C GLY A 74 -1.70 7.53 -0.40
N LEU A 75 -0.48 7.32 0.13
CA LEU A 75 0.49 6.40 -0.47
C LEU A 75 0.02 4.95 -0.42
N PHE A 76 -0.58 4.52 0.69
CA PHE A 76 -1.14 3.18 0.81
C PHE A 76 -2.26 2.94 -0.19
N TYR A 77 -3.14 3.92 -0.41
CA TYR A 77 -4.17 3.81 -1.44
C TYR A 77 -3.57 3.68 -2.84
N GLN A 78 -2.56 4.48 -3.18
CA GLN A 78 -1.85 4.35 -4.46
C GLN A 78 -1.20 2.98 -4.63
N LEU A 79 -0.60 2.45 -3.56
CA LEU A 79 -0.01 1.12 -3.56
C LEU A 79 -1.09 0.04 -3.76
N ALA A 80 -2.18 0.11 -3.00
CA ALA A 80 -3.29 -0.83 -3.12
C ALA A 80 -3.87 -0.83 -4.53
N ARG A 81 -3.97 0.34 -5.18
CA ARG A 81 -4.44 0.47 -6.57
C ARG A 81 -3.55 -0.23 -7.61
N GLN A 82 -2.29 -0.52 -7.29
CA GLN A 82 -1.39 -1.25 -8.18
C GLN A 82 -1.64 -2.77 -8.13
N PHE A 83 -2.07 -3.30 -6.98
CA PHE A 83 -2.25 -4.74 -6.76
C PHE A 83 -3.72 -5.17 -6.74
N LEU A 84 -4.64 -4.26 -6.39
CA LEU A 84 -6.06 -4.53 -6.22
C LEU A 84 -6.90 -3.65 -7.16
N GLY A 85 -8.09 -4.14 -7.51
CA GLY A 85 -9.09 -3.34 -8.23
C GLY A 85 -9.60 -2.13 -7.42
N PRO A 86 -10.29 -1.17 -8.07
CA PRO A 86 -10.79 0.08 -7.46
C PRO A 86 -11.52 -0.13 -6.15
N TRP A 87 -12.53 -1.01 -6.16
CA TRP A 87 -13.39 -1.28 -4.99
C TRP A 87 -12.61 -1.89 -3.81
N ARG A 88 -11.78 -2.88 -4.10
CA ARG A 88 -10.98 -3.59 -3.09
C ARG A 88 -9.91 -2.68 -2.46
N SER A 89 -9.38 -1.74 -3.23
CA SER A 89 -8.43 -0.74 -2.74
C SER A 89 -9.05 0.21 -1.72
N THR A 90 -10.29 0.65 -1.97
CA THR A 90 -11.03 1.49 -1.01
C THR A 90 -11.34 0.71 0.27
N LEU A 91 -11.76 -0.55 0.16
CA LEU A 91 -11.97 -1.39 1.34
C LEU A 91 -10.69 -1.59 2.16
N ALA A 92 -9.56 -1.85 1.49
CA ALA A 92 -8.26 -1.97 2.14
C ALA A 92 -7.87 -0.66 2.84
N LEU A 93 -8.10 0.49 2.21
CA LEU A 93 -7.83 1.81 2.81
C LEU A 93 -8.68 2.07 4.06
N VAL A 94 -9.99 1.78 3.99
CA VAL A 94 -10.89 1.93 5.14
C VAL A 94 -10.45 1.02 6.29
N TRP A 95 -10.12 -0.23 5.99
CA TRP A 95 -9.61 -1.18 6.98
C TRP A 95 -8.33 -0.66 7.62
N PHE A 96 -7.34 -0.30 6.81
CA PHE A 96 -6.05 0.22 7.26
C PHE A 96 -6.22 1.49 8.11
N GLY A 97 -6.99 2.47 7.65
CA GLY A 97 -7.26 3.71 8.38
C GLY A 97 -8.08 3.53 9.67
N SER A 98 -8.83 2.44 9.81
CA SER A 98 -9.61 2.12 11.01
C SER A 98 -8.78 1.46 12.12
N LEU A 99 -7.52 1.08 11.85
CA LEU A 99 -6.65 0.46 12.84
C LEU A 99 -6.35 1.45 13.97
N ARG A 100 -6.77 1.07 15.18
CA ARG A 100 -6.61 1.89 16.39
C ARG A 100 -5.16 2.30 16.65
N TYR A 101 -4.19 1.45 16.33
CA TYR A 101 -2.77 1.74 16.46
C TYR A 101 -2.32 2.90 15.56
N LEU A 102 -2.74 2.92 14.29
CA LEU A 102 -2.39 4.01 13.37
C LEU A 102 -3.02 5.33 13.79
N LEU A 103 -4.27 5.29 14.27
CA LEU A 103 -4.96 6.46 14.81
C LEU A 103 -4.30 6.99 16.08
N TYR A 104 -3.83 6.09 16.96
CA TYR A 104 -3.12 6.45 18.19
C TYR A 104 -1.79 7.13 17.87
N TYR A 105 -0.94 6.49 17.05
CA TYR A 105 0.37 7.02 16.68
C TYR A 105 0.30 8.30 15.85
N ALA A 106 -0.79 8.52 15.10
CA ALA A 106 -1.02 9.78 14.38
C ALA A 106 -1.16 11.01 15.31
N THR A 107 -1.42 10.78 16.60
CA THR A 107 -1.60 11.84 17.63
C THR A 107 -0.57 11.75 18.74
N GLU A 108 0.47 10.94 18.54
CA GLU A 108 1.56 10.76 19.49
C GLU A 108 2.82 11.45 18.99
N LEU A 109 3.53 12.15 19.88
CA LEU A 109 4.77 12.86 19.55
C LEU A 109 5.93 11.87 19.35
N LYS A 110 5.82 11.01 18.35
CA LYS A 110 6.81 9.99 18.01
C LYS A 110 6.89 9.81 16.49
N GLN A 111 8.05 9.32 16.07
CA GLN A 111 8.41 9.06 14.66
C GLN A 111 7.63 7.90 14.01
N TYR A 112 6.88 7.09 14.75
CA TYR A 112 6.27 5.86 14.24
C TYR A 112 5.37 6.09 13.02
N SER A 113 4.54 7.13 13.06
CA SER A 113 3.68 7.48 11.93
C SER A 113 4.46 7.91 10.68
N THR A 114 5.58 8.60 10.86
CA THR A 114 6.45 8.96 9.74
C THR A 114 7.20 7.74 9.19
N ASP A 115 7.61 6.82 10.06
CA ASP A 115 8.32 5.59 9.66
C ASP A 115 7.43 4.68 8.82
N VAL A 116 6.15 4.52 9.19
CA VAL A 116 5.17 3.77 8.39
C VAL A 116 5.03 4.38 7.00
N THR A 117 4.93 5.71 6.91
CA THR A 117 4.81 6.42 5.63
C THR A 117 6.06 6.27 4.77
N LEU A 118 7.25 6.34 5.38
CA LEU A 118 8.51 6.10 4.69
C LEU A 118 8.63 4.64 4.24
N ALA A 119 8.21 3.67 5.04
CA ALA A 119 8.21 2.25 4.66
C ALA A 119 7.32 1.99 3.43
N ILE A 120 6.11 2.57 3.41
CA ILE A 120 5.21 2.49 2.25
C ILE A 120 5.83 3.20 1.04
N ALA A 121 6.42 4.38 1.22
CA ALA A 121 7.08 5.12 0.14
C ALA A 121 8.26 4.33 -0.46
N CYS A 122 9.12 3.75 0.39
CA CYS A 122 10.21 2.87 -0.03
C CYS A 122 9.69 1.65 -0.79
N PHE A 123 8.60 1.03 -0.34
CA PHE A 123 7.99 -0.09 -1.04
C PHE A 123 7.43 0.32 -2.41
N CYS A 124 6.70 1.44 -2.50
CA CYS A 124 6.26 2.02 -3.76
C CYS A 124 7.44 2.27 -4.73
N TRP A 125 8.54 2.84 -4.22
CA TRP A 125 9.76 3.07 -5.00
C TRP A 125 10.37 1.75 -5.48
N CYS A 126 10.44 0.74 -4.62
CA CYS A 126 10.94 -0.58 -4.97
C CYS A 126 10.10 -1.21 -6.08
N CYS A 127 8.77 -1.19 -5.98
CA CYS A 127 7.87 -1.68 -7.03
C CYS A 127 8.07 -0.95 -8.36
N ALA A 128 8.22 0.39 -8.33
CA ALA A 128 8.48 1.18 -9.53
C ALA A 128 9.85 0.84 -10.16
N TRP A 129 10.88 0.63 -9.34
CA TRP A 129 12.23 0.31 -9.80
C TRP A 129 12.35 -1.10 -10.39
N VAL A 130 11.73 -2.10 -9.76
CA VAL A 130 11.65 -3.47 -10.29
C VAL A 130 10.83 -3.50 -11.57
N GLY A 131 9.69 -2.80 -11.60
CA GLY A 131 8.90 -2.60 -12.82
C GLY A 131 9.80 -2.09 -13.94
N ALA A 132 10.50 -0.97 -13.75
CA ALA A 132 11.42 -0.41 -14.74
C ALA A 132 12.53 -1.39 -15.18
N ARG A 133 13.09 -2.21 -14.27
CA ARG A 133 14.14 -3.19 -14.59
C ARG A 133 13.64 -4.39 -15.38
N THR A 134 12.43 -4.88 -15.13
CA THR A 134 11.85 -5.96 -15.94
C THR A 134 11.67 -5.55 -17.42
N TRP A 135 11.49 -4.26 -17.71
CA TRP A 135 11.46 -3.71 -19.07
C TRP A 135 12.86 -3.50 -19.68
N VAL A 136 13.85 -3.08 -18.90
CA VAL A 136 15.24 -2.91 -19.41
C VAL A 136 15.93 -4.27 -19.64
N GLY A 137 15.60 -5.31 -18.85
CA GLY A 137 16.04 -6.69 -19.09
C GLY A 137 15.25 -7.41 -20.20
N ALA A 138 14.02 -7.00 -20.47
CA ALA A 138 13.22 -7.47 -21.62
C ALA A 138 13.50 -6.68 -22.92
N GLY A 139 14.27 -5.58 -22.85
CA GLY A 139 14.74 -4.79 -23.99
C GLY A 139 15.81 -5.47 -24.85
N GLY A 140 16.02 -6.78 -24.68
CA GLY A 140 16.89 -7.61 -25.51
C GLY A 140 16.14 -8.61 -26.42
N LEU A 141 14.81 -8.77 -26.28
CA LEU A 141 14.06 -9.65 -27.19
C LEU A 141 12.59 -9.20 -27.31
N GLY A 142 12.24 -8.64 -28.47
CA GLY A 142 10.84 -8.64 -28.96
C GLY A 142 10.12 -7.29 -28.94
N VAL A 143 10.30 -6.54 -30.02
CA VAL A 143 9.55 -5.37 -30.45
C VAL A 143 8.10 -5.76 -30.85
N LEU A 144 7.18 -4.78 -30.77
CA LEU A 144 5.76 -4.73 -31.18
C LEU A 144 4.78 -5.21 -30.09
N GLY A 145 3.84 -4.45 -29.55
CA GLY A 145 3.21 -3.19 -29.96
C GLY A 145 1.72 -3.28 -29.59
N GLY A 146 1.12 -2.17 -29.18
CA GLY A 146 -0.35 -2.05 -29.14
C GLY A 146 -0.95 -1.96 -27.74
N SER A 147 -1.47 -0.77 -27.46
CA SER A 147 -2.50 -0.46 -26.49
C SER A 147 -3.55 -1.57 -26.35
N ASP A 148 -3.57 -2.23 -25.21
CA ASP A 148 -4.75 -2.42 -24.36
C ASP A 148 -4.33 -3.18 -23.12
N ARG A 149 -4.55 -2.58 -21.94
CA ARG A 149 -4.37 -3.28 -20.67
C ARG A 149 -5.54 -4.24 -20.49
N PRO A 150 -5.26 -5.53 -20.31
CA PRO A 150 -5.87 -6.24 -19.19
C PRO A 150 -4.77 -6.88 -18.34
N VAL A 151 -4.78 -6.55 -17.04
CA VAL A 151 -4.09 -7.34 -16.01
C VAL A 151 -4.80 -8.69 -15.95
N GLY A 152 -4.33 -9.64 -16.76
CA GLY A 152 -4.64 -11.05 -16.64
C GLY A 152 -3.61 -11.71 -15.73
N LEU A 153 -4.04 -12.13 -14.55
CA LEU A 153 -3.30 -13.07 -13.70
C LEU A 153 -3.15 -14.41 -14.45
N PRO A 154 -2.01 -15.11 -14.35
CA PRO A 154 -1.90 -16.47 -14.88
C PRO A 154 -2.75 -17.41 -14.02
N SER A 155 -3.90 -17.82 -14.55
CA SER A 155 -4.63 -18.99 -14.08
C SER A 155 -3.76 -20.22 -14.28
N GLY A 156 -3.35 -20.86 -13.19
CA GLY A 156 -2.65 -22.14 -13.18
C GLY A 156 -3.48 -23.21 -13.88
N GLY A 157 -3.02 -23.62 -15.06
CA GLY A 157 -3.46 -24.85 -15.71
C GLY A 157 -2.86 -26.04 -14.99
N VAL A 158 -3.65 -26.71 -14.16
CA VAL A 158 -3.37 -28.08 -13.74
C VAL A 158 -3.65 -28.97 -14.93
N CYS A 159 -2.58 -29.48 -15.54
CA CYS A 159 -2.61 -30.54 -16.53
C CYS A 159 -3.11 -31.83 -15.87
N ALA A 160 -4.24 -32.36 -16.34
CA ALA A 160 -4.56 -33.77 -16.18
C ALA A 160 -4.23 -34.45 -17.51
N ASP A 161 -3.05 -35.06 -17.55
CA ASP A 161 -2.62 -36.00 -18.58
C ASP A 161 -3.14 -37.40 -18.20
N GLY A 162 -3.57 -38.16 -19.19
CA GLY A 162 -4.20 -39.47 -19.03
C GLY A 162 -4.57 -40.05 -20.38
N GLY A 163 -3.56 -40.54 -21.10
CA GLY A 163 -3.66 -41.06 -22.46
C GLY A 163 -4.14 -42.52 -22.61
N GLY A 164 -4.12 -42.95 -23.88
CA GLY A 164 -4.41 -44.31 -24.40
C GLY A 164 -5.61 -44.27 -25.36
N GLY A 165 -5.44 -44.21 -26.70
CA GLY A 165 -5.07 -45.33 -27.58
C GLY A 165 -6.35 -46.10 -27.97
N ASP A 166 -6.72 -46.46 -29.20
CA ASP A 166 -6.10 -46.53 -30.51
C ASP A 166 -7.22 -46.71 -31.57
N GLY A 167 -6.95 -46.29 -32.81
CA GLY A 167 -7.17 -47.12 -34.01
C GLY A 167 -8.59 -47.37 -34.57
N GLY A 168 -8.86 -46.75 -35.73
CA GLY A 168 -9.58 -47.42 -36.83
C GLY A 168 -10.59 -46.56 -37.62
N PRO A 169 -10.42 -46.38 -38.94
CA PRO A 169 -11.46 -45.87 -39.82
C PRO A 169 -12.08 -46.99 -40.67
N ALA A 170 -13.39 -46.98 -40.85
CA ALA A 170 -14.04 -47.69 -41.96
C ALA A 170 -15.38 -47.02 -42.36
N PRO A 171 -15.63 -46.78 -43.66
CA PRO A 171 -16.90 -46.33 -44.21
C PRO A 171 -17.77 -47.53 -44.65
N GLY A 172 -19.10 -47.37 -44.74
CA GLY A 172 -19.97 -48.42 -45.28
C GLY A 172 -21.44 -48.04 -45.30
N ALA A 173 -22.06 -48.25 -46.47
CA ALA A 173 -23.39 -47.81 -46.87
C ALA A 173 -24.52 -48.83 -46.59
N GLY A 174 -25.78 -48.37 -46.72
CA GLY A 174 -27.01 -49.16 -46.84
C GLY A 174 -27.80 -49.25 -45.53
N GLY A 175 -29.12 -49.08 -45.47
CA GLY A 175 -30.18 -48.89 -46.45
C GLY A 175 -31.52 -49.27 -45.78
N ALA A 176 -32.59 -48.55 -46.13
CA ALA A 176 -34.02 -48.93 -46.10
C ALA A 176 -34.80 -49.11 -44.77
N GLY A 177 -36.02 -48.52 -44.78
CA GLY A 177 -37.18 -48.78 -43.91
C GLY A 177 -37.53 -47.57 -43.03
N GLY A 178 -38.64 -46.83 -43.14
CA GLY A 178 -39.96 -47.09 -43.71
C GLY A 178 -41.03 -46.97 -42.59
N GLY A 179 -41.95 -46.00 -42.67
CA GLY A 179 -43.15 -45.88 -41.81
C GLY A 179 -43.36 -44.45 -41.26
N LEU A 180 -44.00 -43.54 -41.99
CA LEU A 180 -45.46 -43.26 -42.09
C LEU A 180 -46.12 -42.66 -40.84
N ALA A 181 -46.81 -41.56 -41.11
CA ALA A 181 -47.59 -40.71 -40.25
C ALA A 181 -48.98 -41.30 -39.89
N ALA A 182 -49.55 -40.82 -38.78
CA ALA A 182 -50.98 -40.71 -38.48
C ALA A 182 -51.10 -39.53 -37.48
N GLU A 183 -51.65 -38.36 -37.81
CA GLU A 183 -53.08 -38.01 -38.03
C GLU A 183 -54.02 -38.33 -36.86
N SER A 184 -54.41 -37.24 -36.18
CA SER A 184 -55.78 -36.82 -35.83
C SER A 184 -56.79 -37.85 -35.32
N GLY A 185 -57.17 -37.66 -34.05
CA GLY A 185 -58.39 -38.13 -33.41
C GLY A 185 -58.69 -37.27 -32.19
#